data_AF-A0A3D4SWP3-F1
#
_entry.id   AF-A0A3D4SWP3-F1
#
_cell.length_a   1.000
_cell.length_b   1.000
_cell.length_c   1.000
_cell.angle_alpha   90.00
_cell.angle_beta   90.00
_cell.angle_gamma   90.00
#
_symmetry.space_group_name_H-M   'P 1'
#
loop_
_entity.id
_entity.type
_entity.pdbx_description
1 polymer ?
#
loop_
_entity_poly.entity_id
_entity_poly.type
_entity_poly.pdbx_seq_one_letter_code
_entity_poly.pdbx_strand_id
1 'polypeptide(L)'
;MSEYDLIVVGSGFFGLTVAERAANQLGKKVLVVERRSHIGGNAYSEAEPTTGIEIHKYGAHLFHTSNERVWEYVNRFTTFTDY
;
A
#
# COMPACT_ATOMS: atom_id res chain seq x y z
N MET A 1 -12.55 -26.47 5.55
CA MET A 1 -12.57 -25.01 5.75
C MET A 1 -11.64 -24.39 4.73
N SER A 2 -12.01 -23.27 4.10
CA SER A 2 -11.08 -22.58 3.18
C SER A 2 -9.92 -21.97 3.97
N GLU A 3 -8.73 -21.96 3.37
CA GLU A 3 -7.52 -21.42 4.00
C GLU A 3 -7.58 -19.90 4.19
N TYR A 4 -8.31 -19.22 3.30
CA TYR A 4 -8.53 -17.78 3.31
C TYR A 4 -10.03 -17.46 3.27
N ASP A 5 -10.40 -16.34 3.87
CA ASP A 5 -11.76 -15.77 3.87
C ASP A 5 -11.96 -14.77 2.72
N LEU A 6 -10.87 -14.12 2.26
CA LEU A 6 -10.88 -13.12 1.20
C LEU A 6 -9.61 -13.25 0.34
N ILE A 7 -9.76 -13.12 -0.97
CA ILE A 7 -8.64 -13.01 -1.91
C ILE A 7 -8.70 -11.62 -2.55
N VAL A 8 -7.58 -10.89 -2.47
CA VAL A 8 -7.40 -9.57 -3.11
C VAL A 8 -6.36 -9.71 -4.21
N VAL A 9 -6.73 -9.36 -5.45
CA VAL A 9 -5.82 -9.38 -6.60
C VAL A 9 -5.31 -7.97 -6.86
N GLY A 10 -3.99 -7.78 -6.74
CA GLY A 10 -3.30 -6.50 -6.84
C GLY A 10 -3.00 -5.88 -5.47
N SER A 11 -1.76 -5.43 -5.31
CA SER A 11 -1.22 -4.87 -4.07
C SER A 11 -0.99 -3.34 -4.11
N GLY A 12 -1.72 -2.64 -4.98
CA GLY A 12 -1.80 -1.17 -4.94
C GLY A 12 -2.61 -0.66 -3.74
N PHE A 13 -2.68 0.66 -3.55
CA PHE A 13 -3.37 1.27 -2.41
C PHE A 13 -4.79 0.77 -2.18
N PHE A 14 -5.57 0.57 -3.25
CA PHE A 14 -6.93 0.05 -3.14
C PHE A 14 -6.95 -1.37 -2.52
N GLY A 15 -6.17 -2.28 -3.10
CA GLY A 15 -6.08 -3.67 -2.63
C GLY A 15 -5.55 -3.78 -1.21
N LEU A 16 -4.47 -3.05 -0.90
CA LEU A 16 -3.90 -3.04 0.45
C LEU A 16 -4.87 -2.46 1.49
N THR A 17 -5.62 -1.41 1.14
CA THR A 17 -6.62 -0.84 2.05
C THR A 17 -7.75 -1.85 2.33
N VAL A 18 -8.28 -2.51 1.30
CA VAL A 18 -9.31 -3.54 1.50
C VAL A 18 -8.78 -4.71 2.33
N ALA A 19 -7.58 -5.20 2.02
CA ALA A 19 -6.96 -6.32 2.71
C ALA A 19 -6.71 -6.00 4.19
N GLU A 20 -6.12 -4.84 4.48
CA GLU A 20 -5.79 -4.42 5.84
C GLU A 20 -7.07 -4.20 6.67
N ARG A 21 -8.12 -3.60 6.10
CA ARG A 21 -9.40 -3.41 6.79
C ARG A 21 -10.10 -4.73 7.09
N ALA A 22 -10.14 -5.65 6.14
CA ALA A 22 -10.73 -6.98 6.35
C ALA A 22 -9.96 -7.78 7.42
N ALA A 23 -8.63 -7.73 7.40
CA ALA A 23 -7.82 -8.41 8.39
C ALA A 23 -7.97 -7.81 9.79
N ASN A 24 -7.79 -6.50 9.94
CA ASN A 24 -7.68 -5.87 11.26
C ASN A 24 -9.01 -5.45 11.88
N GLN A 25 -10.05 -5.19 11.08
CA GLN A 25 -11.36 -4.80 11.64
C GLN A 25 -12.33 -5.98 11.74
N LEU A 26 -12.18 -7.00 10.88
CA LEU A 26 -13.11 -8.12 10.79
C LEU A 26 -12.47 -9.48 11.12
N GLY A 27 -11.17 -9.51 11.43
CA GLY A 27 -10.45 -10.73 11.81
C GLY A 27 -10.36 -11.78 10.70
N LYS A 28 -10.41 -11.35 9.43
CA LYS A 28 -10.42 -12.26 8.27
C LYS A 28 -9.01 -12.62 7.81
N LYS A 29 -8.81 -13.87 7.39
CA LYS A 29 -7.59 -14.32 6.71
C LYS A 29 -7.63 -13.88 5.26
N VAL A 30 -6.75 -12.95 4.87
CA VAL A 30 -6.72 -12.38 3.53
C VAL A 30 -5.49 -12.87 2.77
N LEU A 31 -5.70 -13.42 1.57
CA LEU A 31 -4.62 -13.66 0.61
C LEU A 31 -4.54 -12.48 -0.35
N VAL A 32 -3.39 -11.81 -0.41
CA VAL A 32 -3.12 -10.78 -1.42
C VAL A 32 -2.21 -11.38 -2.49
N VAL A 33 -2.64 -11.32 -3.74
CA VAL A 33 -1.87 -11.82 -4.88
C VAL A 33 -1.42 -10.66 -5.75
N GLU A 34 -0.12 -10.55 -5.96
CA GLU A 34 0.48 -9.53 -6.82
C GLU A 34 1.26 -10.22 -7.94
N ARG A 35 1.07 -9.75 -9.18
CA ARG A 35 1.79 -10.29 -10.35
C ARG A 35 3.20 -9.72 -10.44
N ARG A 36 3.39 -8.47 -10.01
CA ARG A 36 4.70 -7.80 -9.98
C ARG A 36 5.60 -8.44 -8.92
N SER A 37 6.90 -8.14 -9.00
CA SER A 37 7.90 -8.62 -8.05
C SER A 37 7.94 -7.83 -6.73
N HIS A 38 7.03 -6.87 -6.54
CA HIS A 38 6.99 -5.98 -5.39
C HIS A 38 5.55 -5.53 -5.12
N ILE A 39 5.29 -5.07 -3.89
CA ILE A 39 4.00 -4.51 -3.49
C ILE A 39 3.88 -3.02 -3.87
N GLY A 40 2.70 -2.42 -3.64
CA GLY A 40 2.47 -0.97 -3.76
C GLY A 40 1.96 -0.51 -5.12
N GLY A 41 1.89 -1.41 -6.12
CA GLY A 41 1.47 -1.06 -7.47
C GLY A 41 2.39 0.00 -8.08
N ASN A 42 1.82 1.07 -8.65
CA ASN A 42 2.62 2.16 -9.23
C ASN A 42 3.28 3.06 -8.18
N ALA A 43 2.75 3.08 -6.94
CA ALA A 43 3.30 3.91 -5.87
C ALA A 43 4.60 3.35 -5.28
N TYR A 44 5.03 2.15 -5.70
CA TYR A 44 6.30 1.56 -5.28
C TYR A 44 7.49 2.46 -5.63
N SER A 45 8.34 2.68 -4.64
CA SER A 45 9.64 3.30 -4.76
C SER A 45 10.74 2.33 -4.33
N GLU A 46 11.96 2.61 -4.77
CA GLU A 46 13.17 1.89 -4.36
C GLU A 46 14.37 2.82 -4.36
N ALA A 47 15.42 2.44 -3.64
CA ALA A 47 16.71 3.13 -3.75
C ALA A 47 17.37 2.80 -5.09
N GLU A 48 17.82 3.83 -5.82
CA GLU A 48 18.60 3.65 -7.04
C GLU A 48 19.98 3.03 -6.68
N PRO A 49 20.44 1.98 -7.38
CA PRO A 49 21.61 1.20 -6.96
C PRO A 49 22.94 1.96 -6.83
N THR A 50 23.12 3.05 -7.58
CA THR A 50 24.39 3.79 -7.65
C THR A 50 24.47 4.89 -6.60
N THR A 51 23.36 5.60 -6.38
CA THR A 51 23.30 6.83 -5.59
C THR A 51 22.60 6.64 -4.25
N GLY A 52 21.78 5.58 -4.11
CA GLY A 52 20.93 5.37 -2.96
C GLY A 52 19.73 6.32 -2.87
N ILE A 53 19.52 7.19 -3.88
CA ILE A 53 18.38 8.11 -3.92
C ILE A 53 17.09 7.30 -4.12
N GLU A 54 16.06 7.60 -3.34
CA GLU A 54 14.75 7.01 -3.55
C GLU A 54 14.14 7.48 -4.88
N ILE A 55 13.76 6.53 -5.73
CA ILE A 55 13.13 6.76 -7.02
C ILE A 55 11.80 6.02 -7.12
N HIS A 56 10.85 6.62 -7.82
CA HIS A 56 9.60 5.95 -8.19
C HIS A 56 9.73 5.36 -9.60
N LYS A 57 9.72 4.03 -9.70
CA LYS A 57 9.86 3.30 -10.98
C LYS A 57 8.75 3.61 -11.99
N TYR A 58 7.60 4.09 -11.53
CA TYR A 58 6.39 4.26 -12.33
C TYR A 58 5.87 5.71 -12.35
N GLY A 59 6.78 6.69 -12.22
CA GLY A 59 6.46 8.11 -12.15
C GLY A 59 6.32 8.62 -10.72
N ALA A 60 6.57 9.91 -10.51
CA ALA A 60 6.55 10.52 -9.18
C ALA A 60 5.14 10.45 -8.55
N HIS A 61 5.09 10.12 -7.25
CA HIS A 61 3.85 10.09 -6.48
C HIS A 61 3.95 11.08 -5.32
N LEU A 62 3.15 12.14 -5.40
CA LEU A 62 3.01 13.12 -4.32
C LEU A 62 1.69 12.83 -3.59
N PHE A 63 1.78 12.51 -2.31
CA PHE A 63 0.58 12.29 -1.51
C PHE A 63 -0.04 13.63 -1.10
N HIS A 64 -1.30 13.83 -1.43
CA HIS A 64 -2.08 14.99 -1.00
C HIS A 64 -3.55 14.59 -0.85
N THR A 65 -4.21 15.11 0.18
CA THR A 65 -5.65 14.87 0.40
C THR A 65 -6.23 15.95 1.30
N SER A 66 -7.49 16.33 1.05
CA SER A 66 -8.29 17.15 1.98
C SER A 66 -9.24 16.30 2.83
N ASN A 67 -9.14 14.97 2.73
CA ASN A 67 -9.98 14.03 3.48
C ASN A 67 -9.27 13.61 4.76
N GLU A 68 -9.75 14.14 5.90
CA GLU A 68 -9.19 13.89 7.23
C GLU A 68 -9.17 12.40 7.58
N ARG A 69 -10.24 11.65 7.31
CA ARG A 69 -10.29 10.20 7.56
C ARG A 69 -9.21 9.45 6.79
N VAL A 70 -8.92 9.86 5.55
CA VAL A 70 -7.83 9.26 4.76
C VAL A 70 -6.48 9.66 5.36
N TRP A 71 -6.29 10.93 5.73
CA TRP A 71 -5.08 11.44 6.37
C TRP A 71 -4.74 10.69 7.66
N GLU A 72 -5.69 10.58 8.57
CA GLU A 72 -5.55 9.84 9.83
C GLU A 72 -5.26 8.36 9.58
N TYR A 73 -5.93 7.76 8.59
CA TYR A 73 -5.71 6.36 8.25
C TYR A 73 -4.28 6.10 7.76
N VAL A 74 -3.77 6.88 6.80
CA VAL A 74 -2.43 6.66 6.24
C VAL A 74 -1.32 6.94 7.26
N ASN A 75 -1.53 7.89 8.18
CA ASN A 75 -0.58 8.22 9.25
C ASN A 75 -0.39 7.09 10.29
N ARG A 76 -1.22 6.04 10.25
CA ARG A 76 -1.00 4.82 11.05
C ARG A 76 0.09 3.92 10.49
N PHE A 77 0.46 4.08 9.21
CA PHE A 77 1.38 3.17 8.50
C PHE A 77 2.70 3.83 8.13
N THR A 78 2.75 5.16 8.14
CA THR A 78 3.96 5.93 7.86
C THR A 78 3.82 7.36 8.41
N THR A 79 4.93 8.08 8.47
CA THR A 79 4.97 9.52 8.73
C THR A 79 5.22 10.27 7.43
N PHE A 80 4.68 11.47 7.30
CA PHE A 80 4.92 12.33 6.14
C PHE A 80 5.97 13.40 6.47
N THR A 81 6.80 13.73 5.49
CA THR A 81 7.63 14.93 5.54
C THR A 81 6.75 16.16 5.34
N ASP A 82 7.14 17.27 5.96
CA ASP A 82 6.48 18.56 5.71
C ASP A 82 6.69 19.03 4.27
N TYR A 83 5.79 19.88 3.78
CA TYR A 83 5.80 20.47 2.44
C TYR A 83 6.17 21.95 2.49
#